data_AF-A0A923PTH2-F1
#
_entry.id   AF-A0A923PTH2-F1
#
_cell.length_a   1.000
_cell.length_b   1.000
_cell.length_c   1.000
_cell.angle_alpha   90.00
_cell.angle_beta   90.00
_cell.angle_gamma   90.00
#
_symmetry.space_group_name_H-M   'P 1'
#
loop_
_entity.id
_entity.type
_entity.pdbx_description
1 polymer ?
#
loop_
_entity_poly.entity_id
_entity_poly.type
_entity_poly.pdbx_seq_one_letter_code
_entity_poly.pdbx_strand_id
1 'polypeptide(L)'
;MHGQPGESRPYGFSTDVLGRLVEVVSGMPLDKFFQERIFGPLKMVDSGFFPPAEKAARLAPVYGYEKGKLTLRENSAKTDYTQGPRKCFSGGAGVLSTTGDDARFLRCYSTKASRAACDC
;
A
#
# COMPACT_ATOMS: atom_id res chain seq x y z
N MET A 1 18.90 -8.37 16.57
CA MET A 1 18.56 -8.05 15.17
C MET A 1 19.54 -7.04 14.59
N HIS A 2 20.85 -7.33 14.60
CA HIS A 2 21.83 -6.51 13.87
C HIS A 2 22.92 -7.45 13.34
N GLY A 3 22.91 -7.70 12.03
CA GLY A 3 24.01 -8.30 11.29
C GLY A 3 24.56 -7.27 10.31
N GLN A 4 25.75 -7.47 9.74
CA GLN A 4 26.28 -6.50 8.78
C GLN A 4 25.41 -6.50 7.50
N PRO A 5 25.25 -5.35 6.81
CA PRO A 5 24.53 -5.28 5.55
C PRO A 5 25.04 -6.35 4.56
N GLY A 6 24.13 -7.18 4.05
CA GLY A 6 24.45 -8.25 3.12
C GLY A 6 24.66 -9.64 3.76
N GLU A 7 24.87 -9.72 5.08
CA GLU A 7 25.08 -11.01 5.77
C GLU A 7 23.78 -11.71 6.17
N SER A 8 22.70 -10.95 6.33
CA SER A 8 21.37 -11.49 6.66
C SER A 8 20.26 -10.61 6.11
N ARG A 9 19.05 -11.19 5.97
CA ARG A 9 17.85 -10.52 5.44
C ARG A 9 16.67 -10.66 6.40
N PRO A 10 16.71 -10.02 7.58
CA PRO A 10 15.55 -10.02 8.46
C PRO A 10 14.39 -9.24 7.83
N TYR A 11 13.15 -9.68 8.08
CA TYR A 11 11.97 -8.86 7.79
C TYR A 11 11.99 -7.60 8.67
N GLY A 12 11.76 -6.43 8.08
CA GLY A 12 11.84 -5.16 8.80
C GLY A 12 11.62 -3.95 7.90
N PHE A 13 12.08 -2.78 8.34
CA PHE A 13 11.84 -1.48 7.70
C PHE A 13 12.63 -1.22 6.41
N SER A 14 13.29 -2.23 5.85
CA SER A 14 14.07 -2.08 4.61
C SER A 14 13.22 -1.58 3.45
N THR A 15 11.96 -1.99 3.38
CA THR A 15 11.04 -1.56 2.32
C THR A 15 10.59 -0.11 2.50
N ASP A 16 10.48 0.38 3.74
CA ASP A 16 10.21 1.80 4.00
C ASP A 16 11.38 2.69 3.58
N VAL A 17 12.61 2.25 3.88
CA VAL A 17 13.83 2.92 3.41
C VAL A 17 13.88 2.93 1.88
N LEU A 18 13.51 1.82 1.23
CA LEU A 18 13.39 1.76 -0.23
C LEU A 18 12.33 2.74 -0.76
N GLY A 19 11.17 2.85 -0.10
CA GLY A 19 10.15 3.84 -0.45
C GLY A 19 10.72 5.27 -0.38
N ARG A 20 11.47 5.60 0.67
CA ARG A 20 12.14 6.90 0.77
C ARG A 20 13.17 7.13 -0.34
N LEU A 21 13.92 6.10 -0.73
CA LEU A 21 14.86 6.18 -1.84
C LEU A 21 14.14 6.50 -3.16
N VAL A 22 12.98 5.87 -3.41
CA VAL A 22 12.14 6.18 -4.57
C VAL A 22 11.73 7.64 -4.57
N GLU A 23 11.30 8.20 -3.43
CA GLU A 23 10.94 9.62 -3.34
C GLU A 23 12.11 10.55 -3.67
N VAL A 24 13.31 10.25 -3.13
CA VAL A 24 14.51 11.07 -3.36
C VAL A 24 14.95 11.03 -4.81
N VAL A 25 14.97 9.84 -5.43
CA VAL A 25 15.45 9.66 -6.81
C VAL A 25 14.45 10.18 -7.83
N SER A 26 13.15 10.00 -7.58
CA SER A 26 12.10 10.49 -8.48
C SER A 26 11.75 11.96 -8.30
N GLY A 27 12.07 12.55 -7.14
CA GLY A 27 11.63 13.89 -6.77
C GLY A 27 10.12 13.99 -6.48
N MET A 28 9.42 12.86 -6.36
CA MET A 28 7.98 12.79 -6.13
C MET A 28 7.64 12.23 -4.75
N PRO A 29 6.56 12.68 -4.10
CA PRO A 29 5.98 11.96 -2.96
C PRO A 29 5.57 10.53 -3.37
N LEU A 30 5.72 9.58 -2.45
CA LEU A 30 5.52 8.15 -2.77
C LEU A 30 4.09 7.83 -3.25
N ASP A 31 3.06 8.50 -2.72
CA ASP A 31 1.67 8.35 -3.16
C ASP A 31 1.50 8.75 -4.64
N LYS A 32 2.15 9.85 -5.05
CA LYS A 32 2.12 10.32 -6.45
C LYS A 32 2.89 9.40 -7.36
N PHE A 33 4.07 8.95 -6.93
CA PHE A 33 4.85 7.99 -7.70
C PHE A 33 4.04 6.71 -7.96
N PHE A 34 3.40 6.15 -6.92
CA PHE A 34 2.59 4.93 -7.07
C PHE A 34 1.38 5.18 -7.97
N GLN A 35 0.71 6.32 -7.81
CA GLN A 35 -0.43 6.67 -8.65
C GLN A 35 -0.05 6.80 -10.13
N GLU A 36 1.06 7.46 -10.44
CA GLU A 36 1.49 7.75 -11.81
C GLU A 36 2.12 6.53 -12.49
N ARG A 37 2.94 5.77 -11.76
CA ARG A 37 3.78 4.72 -12.35
C ARG A 37 3.20 3.31 -12.21
N ILE A 38 2.26 3.11 -11.29
CA ILE A 38 1.72 1.78 -10.97
C ILE A 38 0.19 1.76 -11.11
N PHE A 39 -0.51 2.48 -10.23
CA PHE A 39 -1.96 2.36 -10.11
C PHE A 39 -2.69 2.92 -11.34
N GLY A 40 -2.27 4.06 -11.86
CA GLY A 40 -2.83 4.68 -13.07
C GLY A 40 -2.72 3.77 -14.29
N PRO A 41 -1.51 3.35 -14.71
CA PRO A 41 -1.31 2.45 -15.84
C PRO A 41 -2.09 1.13 -15.73
N LEU A 42 -2.17 0.58 -14.51
CA LEU A 42 -2.90 -0.66 -14.23
C LEU A 42 -4.40 -0.49 -14.00
N LYS A 43 -4.91 0.75 -14.05
CA LYS A 43 -6.32 1.10 -13.78
C LYS A 43 -6.81 0.63 -12.40
N MET A 44 -5.94 0.74 -11.40
CA MET A 44 -6.22 0.42 -10.00
C MET A 44 -6.85 1.64 -9.29
N VAL A 45 -8.12 1.92 -9.60
CA VAL A 45 -8.83 3.16 -9.22
C VAL A 45 -9.24 3.24 -7.74
N ASP A 46 -9.10 2.14 -7.02
CA ASP A 46 -9.42 2.01 -5.60
C ASP A 46 -8.18 1.76 -4.74
N SER A 47 -6.98 1.89 -5.33
CA SER A 47 -5.71 1.68 -4.65
C SER A 47 -5.04 3.00 -4.28
N GLY A 48 -4.56 3.09 -3.03
CA GLY A 48 -3.87 4.27 -2.53
C GLY A 48 -3.68 4.26 -1.01
N PHE A 49 -2.89 5.18 -0.49
CA PHE A 49 -2.59 5.27 0.95
C PHE A 49 -3.76 5.82 1.78
N PHE A 50 -4.64 6.62 1.18
CA PHE A 50 -5.81 7.19 1.83
C PHE A 50 -7.00 7.14 0.86
N PRO A 51 -8.19 6.72 1.30
CA PRO A 51 -9.35 6.66 0.42
C PRO A 51 -9.94 8.07 0.21
N PRO A 52 -10.53 8.34 -0.96
CA PRO A 52 -11.41 9.49 -1.14
C PRO A 52 -12.57 9.46 -0.13
N ALA A 53 -13.06 10.64 0.27
CA ALA A 53 -14.05 10.77 1.34
C ALA A 53 -15.34 10.01 1.02
N GLU A 54 -15.78 10.04 -0.24
CA GLU A 54 -16.95 9.35 -0.76
C GLU A 54 -16.80 7.82 -0.76
N LYS A 55 -15.56 7.30 -0.72
CA LYS A 55 -15.24 5.87 -0.68
C LYS A 55 -14.95 5.37 0.73
N ALA A 56 -14.86 6.25 1.74
CA ALA A 56 -14.52 5.91 3.11
C ALA A 56 -15.44 4.83 3.72
N ALA A 57 -16.73 4.87 3.38
CA ALA A 57 -17.72 3.89 3.86
C ALA A 57 -17.45 2.45 3.39
N ARG A 58 -16.63 2.25 2.35
CA ARG A 58 -16.25 0.92 1.84
C ARG A 58 -15.12 0.25 2.63
N LEU A 59 -14.45 0.98 3.53
CA LEU A 59 -13.39 0.40 4.35
C LEU A 59 -13.95 -0.74 5.20
N ALA A 60 -13.33 -1.91 5.09
CA ALA A 60 -13.69 -3.06 5.89
C ALA A 60 -13.37 -2.80 7.37
N PRO A 61 -14.25 -3.18 8.30
CA PRO A 61 -13.94 -3.16 9.73
C PRO A 61 -12.81 -4.14 10.06
N VAL A 62 -11.91 -3.73 10.95
CA VAL A 62 -10.84 -4.57 11.48
C VAL A 62 -11.30 -5.16 12.80
N TYR A 63 -11.23 -6.48 12.90
CA TYR A 63 -11.54 -7.21 14.12
C TYR A 63 -10.27 -7.83 14.70
N GLY A 64 -10.17 -7.81 16.03
CA GLY A 64 -9.18 -8.57 16.79
C GLY A 64 -9.85 -9.76 17.47
N TYR A 65 -9.03 -10.74 17.87
CA TYR A 65 -9.50 -11.87 18.67
C TYR A 65 -8.91 -11.78 20.06
N GLU A 66 -9.76 -11.59 21.07
CA GLU A 66 -9.36 -11.51 22.46
C GLU A 66 -10.30 -12.32 23.34
N LYS A 67 -9.73 -13.10 24.27
CA LYS A 67 -10.47 -13.88 25.27
C LYS A 67 -11.58 -14.75 24.67
N GLY A 68 -11.32 -15.37 23.52
CA GLY A 68 -12.27 -16.26 22.86
C GLY A 68 -13.36 -15.57 22.03
N LYS A 69 -13.32 -14.24 21.90
CA LYS A 69 -14.34 -13.47 21.19
C LYS A 69 -13.74 -12.54 20.14
N LEU A 70 -14.46 -12.40 19.03
CA LEU A 70 -14.16 -11.40 18.01
C LEU A 70 -14.59 -10.02 18.52
N THR A 71 -13.67 -9.06 18.54
CA THR A 71 -13.93 -7.69 19.00
C THR A 71 -13.56 -6.69 17.92
N LEU A 72 -14.47 -5.75 17.65
CA LEU A 72 -14.23 -4.69 16.67
C LEU A 72 -13.10 -3.78 17.19
N ARG A 73 -12.04 -3.63 16.39
CA ARG A 73 -10.88 -2.76 16.70
C ARG A 73 -11.03 -1.42 16.04
N GLU A 74 -11.29 -1.44 14.74
CA GLU A 74 -11.41 -0.24 13.91
C GLU A 74 -12.56 -0.40 12.93
N ASN A 75 -13.19 0.72 12.59
CA ASN A 75 -14.18 0.78 11.53
C ASN A 75 -13.92 2.01 10.65
N SER A 76 -14.61 2.10 9.53
CA SER A 76 -14.47 3.20 8.57
C SER A 76 -14.66 4.59 9.18
N ALA A 77 -15.50 4.71 10.22
CA ALA A 77 -15.77 5.97 10.91
C ALA A 77 -14.68 6.37 11.92
N LYS A 78 -13.89 5.42 12.44
CA LYS A 78 -12.87 5.63 13.48
C LYS A 78 -11.58 4.91 13.09
N THR A 79 -10.87 5.46 12.11
CA THR A 79 -9.56 4.98 11.67
C THR A 79 -8.71 6.14 11.15
N ASP A 80 -7.38 6.01 11.25
CA ASP A 80 -6.44 7.02 10.78
C ASP A 80 -6.45 7.19 9.26
N TYR A 81 -6.97 6.20 8.51
CA TYR A 81 -7.16 6.34 7.07
C TYR A 81 -8.20 7.40 6.70
N THR A 82 -9.19 7.64 7.57
CA THR A 82 -10.24 8.64 7.32
C THR A 82 -10.02 9.93 8.09
N GLN A 83 -9.57 9.84 9.35
CA GLN A 83 -9.42 10.97 10.27
C GLN A 83 -7.98 11.38 10.55
N GLY A 84 -7.00 10.55 10.20
CA GLY A 84 -5.60 10.77 10.55
C GLY A 84 -4.95 11.90 9.74
N PRO A 85 -3.69 12.22 10.04
CA PRO A 85 -3.00 13.38 9.46
C PRO A 85 -2.68 13.26 7.97
N ARG A 86 -2.87 12.07 7.37
CA ARG A 86 -2.59 11.75 5.95
C ARG A 86 -1.17 12.09 5.48
N LYS A 87 -0.18 11.78 6.32
CA LYS A 87 1.25 12.12 6.08
C LYS A 87 2.17 10.92 5.91
N CYS A 88 1.72 9.72 6.25
CA CYS A 88 2.55 8.52 6.20
C CYS A 88 2.31 7.78 4.88
N PHE A 89 3.32 7.77 4.00
CA PHE A 89 3.36 6.94 2.80
C PHE A 89 4.46 5.90 2.99
N SER A 90 4.12 4.80 3.65
CA SER A 90 5.06 3.74 3.97
C SER A 90 5.37 2.91 2.72
N GLY A 91 6.64 2.55 2.54
CA GLY A 91 7.04 1.65 1.45
C GLY A 91 6.66 0.19 1.74
N GLY A 92 6.59 -0.19 3.02
CA GLY A 92 6.30 -1.55 3.46
C GLY A 92 4.83 -1.86 3.76
N ALA A 93 3.98 -0.85 3.98
CA ALA A 93 2.59 -1.03 4.40
C ALA A 93 1.71 0.19 4.08
N GLY A 94 0.40 0.08 4.36
CA GLY A 94 -0.53 1.23 4.39
C GLY A 94 -1.25 1.52 3.08
N VAL A 95 -0.94 0.82 1.99
CA VAL A 95 -1.77 0.87 0.78
C VAL A 95 -3.09 0.14 1.04
N LEU A 96 -4.19 0.84 0.84
CA LEU A 96 -5.52 0.28 0.74
C LEU A 96 -5.76 -0.14 -0.71
N SER A 97 -6.44 -1.26 -0.91
CA SER A 97 -6.83 -1.74 -2.24
C SER A 97 -8.13 -2.53 -2.18
N THR A 98 -8.54 -3.04 -3.34
CA THR A 98 -9.64 -3.99 -3.49
C THR A 98 -9.13 -5.25 -4.16
N THR A 99 -9.82 -6.38 -3.96
CA THR A 99 -9.48 -7.64 -4.64
C THR A 99 -9.43 -7.48 -6.16
N GLY A 100 -10.26 -6.60 -6.74
CA GLY A 100 -10.27 -6.32 -8.18
C GLY A 100 -9.02 -5.59 -8.67
N ASP A 101 -8.53 -4.63 -7.89
CA ASP A 101 -7.30 -3.89 -8.21
C ASP A 101 -6.05 -4.76 -8.01
N ASP A 102 -5.96 -5.50 -6.90
CA ASP A 102 -4.87 -6.45 -6.67
C ASP A 102 -4.80 -7.52 -7.77
N ALA A 103 -5.96 -8.00 -8.27
CA ALA A 103 -5.98 -8.92 -9.40
C ALA A 103 -5.42 -8.32 -10.70
N ARG A 104 -5.56 -7.00 -10.92
CA ARG A 104 -4.94 -6.31 -12.06
C ARG A 104 -3.42 -6.26 -11.88
N PHE A 105 -2.94 -5.96 -10.68
CA PHE A 105 -1.52 -5.95 -10.35
C PHE A 105 -0.87 -7.33 -10.54
N LEU A 106 -1.46 -8.38 -9.95
CA LEU A 106 -0.99 -9.76 -10.09
C LEU A 106 -1.03 -10.26 -11.54
N ARG A 107 -1.97 -9.76 -12.34
CA ARG A 107 -2.00 -10.03 -13.78
C ARG A 107 -0.85 -9.37 -14.54
N CYS A 108 -0.47 -8.12 -14.24
CA CYS A 108 0.75 -7.53 -14.87
C CYS A 108 2.00 -8.36 -14.55
N TYR A 109 2.09 -8.90 -13.32
CA TYR A 109 3.25 -9.71 -12.92
C TYR A 109 3.30 -11.09 -13.62
N SER A 110 2.14 -11.73 -13.83
CA SER A 110 2.08 -13.11 -14.32
C SER A 110 2.17 -13.28 -15.83
N THR A 111 1.80 -12.27 -16.64
CA THR A 111 1.79 -12.42 -18.10
C THR A 111 3.06 -11.84 -18.75
N LYS A 112 3.80 -12.63 -19.54
CA LYS A 112 4.99 -12.14 -20.28
C LYS A 112 4.67 -10.97 -21.23
N ALA A 113 3.44 -10.86 -21.72
CA ALA A 113 3.00 -9.82 -22.65
C ALA A 113 2.67 -8.46 -22.00
N SER A 114 2.50 -8.39 -20.68
CA SER A 114 2.16 -7.14 -19.97
C SER A 114 3.38 -6.33 -19.51
N ARG A 115 4.61 -6.85 -19.66
CA ARG A 115 5.82 -6.08 -19.35
C ARG A 115 5.89 -4.78 -20.15
N ALA A 116 5.45 -4.80 -21.41
CA ALA A 116 5.35 -3.61 -22.26
C ALA A 116 4.34 -2.55 -21.78
N ALA A 117 3.34 -2.91 -20.96
CA ALA A 117 2.41 -1.96 -20.35
C ALA A 117 2.89 -1.45 -18.97
N CYS A 118 3.86 -2.15 -18.38
CA CYS A 118 4.55 -1.78 -17.15
C CYS A 118 5.96 -1.18 -17.44
N ASP A 119 6.33 -1.02 -18.72
CA ASP A 119 7.60 -0.41 -19.15
C ASP A 119 7.51 1.10 -18.98
N CYS A 120 8.33 1.61 -18.07
CA CYS A 120 8.58 3.00 -17.79
C CYS A 120 10.07 3.25 -17.70
#